data_AF-A0A369QFN0-F1
#
_entry.id   AF-A0A369QFN0-F1
#
_cell.length_a   1.000
_cell.length_b   1.000
_cell.length_c   1.000
_cell.angle_alpha   90.00
_cell.angle_beta   90.00
_cell.angle_gamma   90.00
#
_symmetry.space_group_name_H-M   'P 1'
#
loop_
_entity.id
_entity.type
_entity.pdbx_description
1 polymer ?
#
loop_
_entity_poly.entity_id
_entity_poly.type
_entity_poly.pdbx_seq_one_letter_code
_entity_poly.pdbx_strand_id
1 'polypeptide(L)'
;MQRRSFVKSVMLGATGISLNLNFGVTPAPRSLGVQLWNIREYLKKDLTGSLTKLAYLGYNPLELFGYDGTYWGKTPKEFSKTCTDLGFTIVSAHFETGRIDKAKGTLWYG
;
A
#
# COMPACT_ATOMS: atom_id res chain seq x y z
N MET A 1 10.48 11.85 61.49
CA MET A 1 10.28 11.86 60.02
C MET A 1 9.78 10.48 59.58
N GLN A 2 8.81 10.43 58.64
CA GLN A 2 8.70 9.45 57.54
C GLN A 2 7.68 8.27 57.55
N ARG A 3 7.11 7.75 58.65
CA ARG A 3 6.17 6.59 58.53
C ARG A 3 4.81 6.92 57.90
N ARG A 4 4.17 8.01 58.35
CA ARG A 4 2.89 8.48 57.77
C ARG A 4 3.07 9.03 56.35
N SER A 5 4.21 9.65 56.06
CA SER A 5 4.52 10.09 54.70
C SER A 5 4.75 8.91 53.77
N PHE A 6 5.42 7.85 54.23
CA PHE A 6 5.63 6.63 53.45
C PHE A 6 4.29 5.96 53.06
N VAL A 7 3.36 5.80 54.00
CA VAL A 7 2.03 5.22 53.71
C VAL A 7 1.24 6.08 52.72
N LYS A 8 1.30 7.42 52.85
CA LYS A 8 0.67 8.34 51.89
C LYS A 8 1.28 8.23 50.50
N SER A 9 2.60 8.11 50.40
CA SER A 9 3.31 7.92 49.13
C SER A 9 2.98 6.58 48.47
N VAL A 10 2.86 5.50 49.24
CA VAL A 10 2.46 4.17 48.73
C VAL A 10 1.01 4.17 48.25
N MET A 11 0.08 4.80 48.97
CA MET A 11 -1.33 4.89 48.53
C MET A 11 -1.50 5.71 47.25
N LEU A 12 -0.80 6.84 47.11
CA LEU A 12 -0.82 7.65 45.88
C LEU A 12 -0.22 6.90 44.68
N GLY A 13 0.86 6.12 44.90
CA GLY A 13 1.46 5.27 43.87
C GLY A 13 0.55 4.13 43.41
N ALA A 14 -0.15 3.47 44.35
CA ALA A 14 -1.08 2.39 44.03
C ALA A 14 -2.28 2.85 43.18
N THR A 15 -2.82 4.04 43.45
CA THR A 15 -3.88 4.64 42.61
C THR A 15 -3.40 4.99 41.21
N GLY A 16 -2.12 5.35 41.03
CA GLY A 16 -1.54 5.64 39.72
C GLY A 16 -1.43 4.42 38.81
N ILE A 17 -1.21 3.23 39.38
CA ILE A 17 -1.08 1.96 38.64
C ILE A 17 -2.45 1.38 38.25
N SER A 18 -3.52 1.77 38.94
CA SER A 18 -4.89 1.33 38.62
C SER A 18 -5.49 1.97 37.36
N LEU A 19 -4.79 2.96 36.77
CA LEU A 19 -5.11 3.45 35.45
C LEU A 19 -4.70 2.38 34.43
N ASN A 20 -5.69 1.66 33.91
CA ASN A 20 -5.54 0.95 32.65
C ASN A 20 -5.24 1.99 31.56
N LEU A 21 -3.95 2.29 31.38
CA LEU A 21 -3.42 3.05 30.26
C LEU A 21 -3.55 2.15 29.02
N ASN A 22 -4.78 1.97 28.57
CA ASN A 22 -5.06 1.46 27.26
C ASN A 22 -4.63 2.57 26.29
N PHE A 23 -3.33 2.61 25.98
CA PHE A 23 -2.83 3.30 24.79
C PHE A 23 -3.42 2.53 23.61
N GLY A 24 -4.69 2.78 23.32
CA GLY A 24 -5.42 2.20 22.22
C GLY A 24 -4.81 2.73 20.93
N VAL A 25 -3.68 2.15 20.52
CA VAL A 25 -3.20 2.24 19.16
C VAL A 25 -4.17 1.39 18.36
N THR A 26 -5.23 2.03 17.86
CA THR A 26 -6.03 1.42 16.80
C THR A 26 -5.08 1.21 15.64
N PRO A 27 -4.79 -0.03 15.22
CA PRO A 27 -3.92 -0.25 14.08
C PRO A 27 -4.61 0.41 12.88
N ALA A 28 -3.86 1.27 12.19
CA ALA A 28 -4.37 1.92 10.99
C ALA A 28 -4.93 0.85 10.03
N PRO A 29 -6.05 1.12 9.35
CA PRO A 29 -6.61 0.18 8.39
C PRO A 29 -5.53 -0.21 7.40
N ARG A 30 -5.22 -1.51 7.33
CA ARG A 30 -4.21 -2.03 6.40
C ARG A 30 -4.80 -2.01 5.00
N SER A 31 -4.18 -1.23 4.12
CA SER A 31 -4.52 -1.17 2.72
C SER A 31 -4.07 -2.46 2.03
N LEU A 32 -4.97 -3.08 1.26
CA LEU A 32 -4.69 -4.32 0.53
C LEU A 32 -4.04 -3.98 -0.81
N GLY A 33 -2.71 -3.97 -0.83
CA GLY A 33 -1.96 -3.76 -2.06
C GLY A 33 -2.01 -4.97 -2.99
N VAL A 34 -1.92 -4.74 -4.31
CA VAL A 34 -1.83 -5.82 -5.30
C VAL A 34 -0.83 -5.51 -6.40
N GLN A 35 0.01 -6.50 -6.69
CA GLN A 35 0.85 -6.49 -7.88
C GLN A 35 0.06 -6.99 -9.08
N LEU A 36 -0.05 -6.16 -10.12
CA LEU A 36 -0.87 -6.42 -11.30
C LEU A 36 -0.45 -7.68 -12.06
N TRP A 37 0.78 -8.16 -11.89
CA TRP A 37 1.27 -9.41 -12.50
C TRP A 37 0.40 -10.62 -12.16
N ASN A 38 -0.16 -10.64 -10.95
CA ASN A 38 -1.01 -11.73 -10.46
C ASN A 38 -2.28 -11.89 -11.31
N ILE A 39 -2.74 -10.82 -11.95
CA ILE A 39 -3.94 -10.81 -12.80
C ILE A 39 -3.61 -10.52 -14.28
N ARG A 40 -2.35 -10.69 -14.71
CA ARG A 40 -1.89 -10.36 -16.07
C ARG A 40 -2.76 -10.92 -17.20
N GLU A 41 -3.29 -12.13 -17.03
CA GLU A 41 -4.13 -12.79 -18.04
C GLU A 41 -5.52 -12.13 -18.15
N TYR A 42 -6.01 -11.53 -17.08
CA TYR A 42 -7.25 -10.75 -17.08
C TYR A 42 -7.03 -9.34 -17.63
N LEU A 43 -5.90 -8.70 -17.27
CA LEU A 43 -5.52 -7.39 -17.81
C LEU A 43 -5.35 -7.41 -19.33
N LYS A 44 -4.80 -8.49 -19.89
CA LYS A 44 -4.69 -8.70 -21.35
C LYS A 44 -6.05 -8.77 -22.05
N LYS A 45 -7.08 -9.29 -21.38
CA LYS A 45 -8.42 -9.48 -21.96
C LYS A 45 -9.25 -8.20 -21.84
N ASP A 46 -9.25 -7.59 -20.67
CA ASP A 46 -10.01 -6.39 -20.36
C ASP A 46 -9.32 -5.62 -19.24
N LEU A 47 -8.54 -4.61 -19.63
CA LEU A 47 -7.79 -3.77 -18.70
C LEU A 47 -8.74 -3.00 -17.75
N THR A 48 -9.68 -2.25 -18.32
CA THR A 48 -10.55 -1.35 -17.54
C THR A 48 -11.51 -2.13 -16.65
N GLY A 49 -12.12 -3.21 -17.15
CA GLY A 49 -13.00 -4.06 -16.35
C GLY A 49 -12.26 -4.79 -15.23
N SER A 50 -11.01 -5.22 -15.47
CA SER A 50 -10.19 -5.84 -14.43
C SER A 50 -9.83 -4.85 -13.31
N LEU A 51 -9.43 -3.63 -13.66
CA LEU A 51 -9.15 -2.58 -12.67
C LEU A 51 -10.41 -2.17 -11.90
N THR A 52 -11.56 -2.07 -12.59
CA THR A 52 -12.85 -1.77 -11.94
C THR A 52 -13.22 -2.84 -10.91
N LYS A 53 -13.03 -4.12 -11.25
CA LYS A 53 -13.25 -5.23 -10.32
C LYS A 53 -12.30 -5.19 -9.13
N LEU A 54 -11.03 -4.87 -9.34
CA LEU A 54 -10.08 -4.71 -8.23
C LEU A 54 -10.49 -3.57 -7.27
N ALA A 55 -10.97 -2.45 -7.82
CA ALA A 55 -11.45 -1.32 -7.01
C ALA A 55 -12.67 -1.72 -6.20
N TYR A 56 -13.62 -2.43 -6.81
CA TYR A 56 -14.80 -2.97 -6.13
C TYR A 56 -14.43 -3.94 -4.98
N LEU A 57 -13.37 -4.74 -5.16
CA LEU A 57 -12.87 -5.65 -4.14
C LEU A 57 -12.08 -4.94 -3.02
N GLY A 58 -11.84 -3.62 -3.13
CA GLY A 58 -11.15 -2.82 -2.11
C GLY A 58 -9.63 -2.90 -2.17
N TYR A 59 -9.04 -3.33 -3.28
CA TYR A 59 -7.58 -3.31 -3.45
C TYR A 59 -7.08 -1.88 -3.64
N ASN A 60 -6.06 -1.50 -2.87
CA ASN A 60 -5.30 -0.26 -2.96
C ASN A 60 -4.11 -0.44 -1.99
N PRO A 61 -2.84 -0.16 -2.34
CA PRO A 61 -2.32 0.40 -3.60
C PRO A 61 -1.94 -0.61 -4.69
N LEU A 62 -1.70 -0.11 -5.91
CA LEU A 62 -1.28 -0.91 -7.06
C LEU A 62 0.23 -0.89 -7.26
N GLU A 63 0.77 -2.05 -7.66
CA GLU A 63 2.12 -2.19 -8.20
C GLU A 63 2.07 -2.66 -9.67
N LEU A 64 2.72 -1.89 -10.54
CA LEU A 64 2.68 -2.08 -11.99
C LEU A 64 3.76 -3.05 -12.49
N PHE A 65 3.62 -3.48 -13.75
CA PHE A 65 4.65 -4.23 -14.46
C PHE A 65 4.53 -3.99 -15.98
N GLY A 66 5.53 -4.45 -16.74
CA GLY A 66 5.41 -4.61 -18.19
C GLY A 66 5.33 -3.29 -18.95
N TYR A 67 6.05 -2.27 -18.45
CA TYR A 67 6.14 -0.99 -19.13
C TYR A 67 6.95 -1.13 -20.41
N ASP A 68 6.38 -0.79 -21.56
CA ASP A 68 7.05 -0.87 -22.87
C ASP A 68 7.19 0.51 -23.56
N GLY A 69 7.06 1.58 -22.78
CA GLY A 69 6.77 2.94 -23.25
C GLY A 69 5.29 3.32 -23.06
N THR A 70 4.42 2.31 -22.92
CA THR A 70 3.02 2.46 -22.54
C THR A 70 2.66 1.49 -21.40
N TYR A 71 1.45 1.63 -20.85
CA TYR A 71 0.84 0.65 -19.97
C TYR A 71 -0.34 0.00 -20.69
N TRP A 72 -0.11 -1.18 -21.27
CA TRP A 72 -1.12 -1.91 -22.06
C TRP A 72 -1.78 -1.04 -23.15
N GLY A 73 -0.97 -0.29 -23.90
CA GLY A 73 -1.42 0.59 -24.98
C GLY A 73 -1.95 1.96 -24.53
N LYS A 74 -1.92 2.27 -23.23
CA LYS A 74 -2.23 3.60 -22.70
C LYS A 74 -0.97 4.39 -22.40
N THR A 75 -0.96 5.67 -22.70
CA THR A 75 0.14 6.53 -22.25
C THR A 75 0.20 6.56 -20.71
N PRO A 76 1.38 6.80 -20.09
CA PRO A 76 1.49 6.90 -18.64
C PRO A 76 0.49 7.87 -18.01
N LYS A 77 0.21 9.00 -18.68
CA LYS A 77 -0.74 10.01 -18.23
C LYS A 77 -2.18 9.49 -18.25
N GLU A 78 -2.60 8.83 -19.31
CA GLU A 78 -3.95 8.25 -19.42
C GLU A 78 -4.17 7.12 -18.44
N PHE A 79 -3.17 6.25 -18.28
CA PHE A 79 -3.24 5.15 -17.33
C PHE A 79 -3.31 5.67 -15.89
N SER A 80 -2.43 6.60 -15.52
CA SER A 80 -2.45 7.25 -14.21
C SER A 80 -3.80 7.94 -13.92
N LYS A 81 -4.36 8.64 -14.91
CA LYS A 81 -5.70 9.22 -14.78
C LYS A 81 -6.76 8.14 -14.52
N THR A 82 -6.74 7.05 -15.29
CA THR A 82 -7.69 5.93 -15.12
C THR A 82 -7.59 5.34 -13.71
N CYS A 83 -6.38 5.12 -13.20
CA CYS A 83 -6.17 4.61 -11.84
C CYS A 83 -6.69 5.59 -10.78
N THR A 84 -6.43 6.89 -10.96
CA THR A 84 -6.89 7.94 -10.04
C THR A 84 -8.42 8.06 -10.03
N ASP A 85 -9.05 8.01 -11.21
CA ASP A 85 -10.51 8.05 -11.36
C ASP A 85 -11.18 6.85 -10.66
N LEU A 86 -10.50 5.70 -10.61
CA LEU A 86 -10.95 4.48 -9.91
C LEU A 86 -10.56 4.45 -8.42
N GLY A 87 -9.87 5.48 -7.91
CA GLY A 87 -9.47 5.60 -6.50
C GLY A 87 -8.20 4.83 -6.12
N PHE A 88 -7.42 4.36 -7.09
CA PHE A 88 -6.16 3.68 -6.82
C PHE A 88 -5.00 4.65 -6.60
N THR A 89 -4.11 4.29 -5.69
CA THR A 89 -2.78 4.88 -5.56
C THR A 89 -1.75 3.92 -6.17
N ILE A 90 -0.92 4.42 -7.09
CA ILE A 90 0.20 3.66 -7.66
C ILE A 90 1.42 3.92 -6.77
N VAL A 91 1.99 2.88 -6.17
CA VAL A 91 3.13 3.01 -5.22
C VAL A 91 4.43 2.42 -5.72
N SER A 92 4.37 1.47 -6.65
CA SER A 92 5.54 0.76 -7.16
C SER A 92 5.32 0.31 -8.61
N ALA A 93 6.41 -0.01 -9.30
CA ALA A 93 6.39 -0.60 -10.62
C ALA A 93 7.64 -1.48 -10.83
N HIS A 94 7.44 -2.65 -11.42
CA HIS A 94 8.51 -3.53 -11.87
C HIS A 94 8.93 -3.17 -13.30
N PHE A 95 10.23 -2.91 -13.46
CA PHE A 95 10.86 -2.58 -14.73
C PHE A 95 11.99 -3.56 -15.04
N GLU A 96 12.06 -3.98 -16.30
CA GLU A 96 13.16 -4.80 -16.79
C GLU A 96 14.35 -3.92 -17.15
N THR A 97 15.55 -4.32 -16.74
CA THR A 97 16.80 -3.59 -17.05
C THR A 97 17.36 -3.96 -18.44
N GLY A 98 16.86 -5.02 -19.08
CA GLY A 98 17.39 -5.56 -20.33
C GLY A 98 18.76 -6.24 -20.21
N ARG A 99 19.29 -6.36 -18.98
CA ARG A 99 20.60 -6.97 -18.70
C ARG A 99 20.53 -8.49 -18.52
N ILE A 100 19.36 -9.02 -18.15
CA ILE A 100 19.19 -10.43 -17.75
C ILE A 100 18.75 -11.28 -18.96
N ASP A 101 18.04 -10.67 -19.89
CA ASP A 101 17.22 -11.31 -20.91
C ASP A 101 17.57 -10.87 -22.35
N LYS A 102 18.60 -10.02 -22.53
CA LYS A 102 18.95 -9.37 -23.81
C LYS A 102 17.78 -8.62 -24.47
N ALA A 103 16.66 -8.46 -23.78
CA ALA A 103 15.51 -7.69 -24.21
C ALA A 103 15.81 -6.19 -24.09
N LYS A 104 15.08 -5.37 -24.85
CA LYS A 104 15.17 -3.91 -24.69
C LYS A 104 14.67 -3.55 -23.29
N GLY A 105 15.59 -3.20 -22.40
CA GLY A 105 15.27 -2.77 -21.05
C GLY A 105 14.36 -1.54 -21.06
N THR A 106 13.52 -1.44 -20.05
CA THR A 106 12.44 -0.45 -19.92
C THR A 106 12.87 0.80 -19.13
N LEU A 107 14.03 0.72 -18.45
CA LEU A 107 14.60 1.81 -17.64
C LEU A 107 15.52 2.77 -18.42
N TRP A 108 16.10 2.33 -19.53
CA TRP A 108 17.20 3.05 -20.20
C TRP A 108 16.78 3.76 -21.50
N TYR A 109 15.51 3.66 -21.90
CA TYR A 109 14.98 4.19 -23.16
C TYR A 109 13.67 4.98 -22.96
N GLY A 110 13.57 5.72 -21.85
CA GLY A 110 12.53 6.74 -21.63
C GLY A 110 12.92 8.08 -22.23
#